data_AF-A0A661XK39-F1
#
_entry.id   AF-A0A661XK39-F1
#
_cell.length_a   1.000
_cell.length_b   1.000
_cell.length_c   1.000
_cell.angle_alpha   90.00
_cell.angle_beta   90.00
_cell.angle_gamma   90.00
#
_symmetry.space_group_name_H-M   'P 1'
#
loop_
_entity.id
_entity.type
_entity.pdbx_description
1 polymer ?
#
loop_
_entity_poly.entity_id
_entity_poly.type
_entity_poly.pdbx_seq_one_letter_code
_entity_poly.pdbx_strand_id
1 'polypeptide(L)' 'MNEPLQGEPRARWVTISNDEYEDMKSTVKALLDNELLRQIQESREDYRRGRFKKLSELIDS' A
#
# COMPACT_ATOMS: atom_id res chain seq x y z
N MET A 1 7.27 -36.98 13.83
CA MET A 1 8.37 -36.27 13.14
C MET A 1 7.73 -35.46 12.04
N ASN A 2 7.81 -34.12 12.11
CA ASN A 2 7.33 -33.26 11.04
C ASN A 2 8.54 -32.94 10.15
N GLU A 3 8.52 -33.47 8.94
CA GLU A 3 9.54 -33.21 7.93
C GLU A 3 9.46 -31.72 7.53
N PRO A 4 10.59 -31.00 7.42
CA PRO A 4 10.58 -29.68 6.82
C PRO A 4 10.22 -29.84 5.33
N LEU A 5 9.24 -29.06 4.85
CA LEU A 5 8.90 -28.91 3.44
C LEU A 5 10.15 -28.42 2.68
N GLN A 6 11.00 -29.35 2.24
CA GLN A 6 12.26 -29.04 1.56
C GLN A 6 11.98 -28.65 0.12
N GLY A 7 11.91 -27.34 -0.08
CA GLY A 7 11.93 -26.69 -1.37
C GLY A 7 12.06 -25.18 -1.19
N GLU A 8 13.06 -24.73 -0.41
CA GLU A 8 13.37 -23.29 -0.31
C GLU A 8 13.48 -22.71 -1.72
N PRO A 9 12.73 -21.65 -2.07
CA PRO A 9 12.96 -20.92 -3.29
C PRO A 9 14.34 -20.25 -3.20
N ARG A 10 15.37 -20.93 -3.70
CA ARG A 10 16.77 -20.46 -3.72
C ARG A 10 17.01 -19.42 -4.83
N ALA A 11 16.03 -18.56 -5.09
CA ALA A 11 16.22 -17.48 -6.04
C ALA A 11 17.18 -16.46 -5.43
N ARG A 12 18.44 -16.46 -5.89
CA ARG A 12 19.43 -15.43 -5.50
C ARG A 12 19.07 -14.05 -6.05
N TRP A 13 18.32 -14.04 -7.16
CA TRP A 13 17.88 -12.83 -7.85
C TRP A 13 16.46 -13.07 -8.38
N VAL A 14 15.66 -12.02 -8.39
CA VAL A 14 14.34 -11.99 -9.01
C VAL A 14 14.36 -10.90 -10.05
N THR A 15 13.83 -11.19 -11.24
CA THR A 15 13.62 -10.17 -12.28
C THR A 15 12.17 -9.75 -12.23
N ILE A 16 11.95 -8.44 -12.11
CA ILE A 16 10.65 -7.79 -12.18
C ILE A 16 10.75 -6.64 -13.17
N SER A 17 9.62 -6.14 -13.66
CA SER A 17 9.63 -4.91 -14.45
C SER A 17 10.08 -3.71 -13.62
N ASN A 18 10.57 -2.67 -14.29
CA ASN A 18 10.93 -1.42 -13.61
C ASN A 18 9.72 -0.79 -12.91
N ASP A 19 8.53 -0.89 -13.52
CA ASP A 19 7.29 -0.35 -12.96
C ASP A 19 6.94 -1.07 -11.65
N GLU A 20 7.00 -2.41 -11.64
CA GLU A 20 6.77 -3.20 -10.41
C GLU A 20 7.78 -2.86 -9.31
N TYR A 21 9.05 -2.64 -9.67
CA TYR A 21 10.07 -2.25 -8.69
C TYR A 21 9.77 -0.89 -8.06
N GLU A 22 9.45 0.13 -8.88
CA GLU A 22 9.16 1.47 -8.37
C GLU A 22 7.83 1.51 -7.60
N ASP A 23 6.81 0.76 -8.02
CA ASP A 23 5.54 0.62 -7.31
C ASP A 23 5.74 -0.01 -5.93
N MET A 24 6.51 -1.11 -5.84
CA MET A 24 6.84 -1.74 -4.57
C MET A 24 7.63 -0.80 -3.66
N LYS A 25 8.65 -0.15 -4.20
CA LYS A 25 9.50 0.80 -3.46
C LYS A 25 8.69 1.98 -2.92
N SER A 26 7.77 2.53 -3.72
CA SER A 26 6.85 3.58 -3.31
C SER A 26 5.92 3.11 -2.19
N THR A 27 5.33 1.92 -2.35
CA THR A 27 4.46 1.30 -1.35
C THR A 27 5.18 1.11 -0.02
N VAL A 28 6.41 0.57 -0.04
CA VAL A 28 7.20 0.39 1.18
C VAL A 28 7.49 1.72 1.87
N LYS A 29 7.83 2.78 1.12
CA LYS A 29 8.06 4.12 1.69
C LYS A 29 6.81 4.66 2.39
N ALA A 30 5.64 4.51 1.77
CA ALA A 30 4.39 4.94 2.37
C ALA A 30 4.06 4.18 3.66
N LEU A 31 4.34 2.86 3.71
CA LEU A 31 4.12 2.04 4.90
C LEU A 31 5.07 2.36 6.06
N LEU A 32 6.23 2.98 5.80
CA LEU A 32 7.16 3.40 6.84
C LEU A 32 6.78 4.74 7.48
N ASP A 33 5.86 5.49 6.87
CA ASP A 33 5.37 6.75 7.39
C ASP A 33 4.13 6.52 8.27
N ASN A 34 4.33 6.54 9.58
CA ASN A 34 3.27 6.34 10.56
C ASN A 34 2.18 7.42 10.51
N GLU A 35 2.54 8.66 10.14
CA GLU A 35 1.58 9.75 10.03
C GLU A 35 0.70 9.56 8.80
N LEU A 36 1.29 9.17 7.67
CA LEU A 36 0.54 8.80 6.47
C LEU A 36 -0.42 7.63 6.73
N LEU A 37 0.03 6.59 7.43
CA LEU A 37 -0.83 5.46 7.82
C LEU A 37 -2.02 5.90 8.67
N ARG A 38 -1.79 6.80 9.65
CA ARG A 38 -2.85 7.38 10.47
C ARG A 38 -3.86 8.14 9.61
N GLN A 39 -3.38 8.98 8.69
CA GLN A 39 -4.25 9.74 7.78
C GLN A 39 -5.08 8.83 6.86
N ILE A 40 -4.51 7.73 6.37
CA ILE A 40 -5.26 6.72 5.58
C ILE A 40 -6.37 6.10 6.41
N GLN A 41 -6.11 5.78 7.68
CA GLN A 41 -7.12 5.24 8.58
C GLN A 41 -8.24 6.25 8.85
N GLU A 42 -7.91 7.50 9.16
CA GLU A 42 -8.87 8.57 9.41
C GLU A 42 -9.72 8.87 8.18
N SER A 43 -9.09 8.95 7.00
CA SER A 43 -9.78 9.14 5.72
C SER A 43 -10.81 8.03 5.46
N ARG A 44 -10.51 6.77 5.80
CA ARG A 44 -11.46 5.65 5.69
C ARG A 44 -12.65 5.80 6.64
N GLU A 45 -12.43 6.30 7.86
CA GLU A 45 -13.53 6.58 8.80
C GLU A 45 -14.40 7.74 8.34
N ASP A 46 -13.77 8.80 7.83
CA ASP A 46 -14.47 9.96 7.28
C ASP A 46 -15.35 9.58 6.11
N TYR A 47 -14.82 8.78 5.18
CA TYR A 47 -15.59 8.26 4.05
C TYR A 47 -16.81 7.45 4.51
N ARG A 48 -16.64 6.54 5.48
CA ARG A 48 -17.75 5.75 6.06
C ARG A 48 -18.80 6.62 6.75
N ARG A 49 -18.39 7.71 7.37
CA ARG A 49 -19.28 8.68 8.03
C ARG A 49 -19.91 9.68 7.05
N GLY A 50 -19.63 9.57 5.74
CA GLY A 50 -20.09 10.53 4.74
C GLY A 50 -19.40 11.89 4.82
N ARG A 51 -18.29 12.00 5.55
CA ARG A 51 -17.48 13.23 5.68
C ARG A 51 -16.48 13.32 4.53
N PHE A 52 -16.99 13.48 3.32
CA PHE A 52 -16.16 13.74 2.14
C PHE A 52 -16.86 14.75 1.25
N LYS A 53 -16.09 15.46 0.42
CA LYS A 53 -16.62 16.31 -0.63
C LYS A 53 -16.46 15.60 -1.96
N LYS A 54 -17.47 15.70 -2.83
CA LYS A 54 -17.32 15.24 -4.21
C LYS A 54 -16.43 16.20 -4.96
N LEU A 55 -15.73 15.69 -5.98
CA LEU A 55 -14.87 16.53 -6.81
C LEU A 55 -15.64 17.68 -7.47
N SER A 56 -16.88 17.44 -7.90
CA SER A 56 -17.76 18.49 -8.46
C SER A 56 -18.02 19.63 -7.45
N GLU A 57 -18.18 19.30 -6.17
CA GLU A 57 -18.41 20.30 -5.11
C GLU A 57 -17.16 21.15 -4.82
N LEU A 58 -15.99 20.74 -5.30
CA LEU A 58 -14.72 21.46 -5.15
C LEU A 58 -14.37 22.30 -6.38
N ILE A 59 -14.81 21.90 -7.57
CA ILE A 59 -14.51 22.60 -8.83
C ILE A 59 -15.42 23.83 -9.02
N ASP A 60 -16.64 23.78 -8.47
CA ASP A 60 -17.62 24.87 -8.57
C ASP A 60 -17.55 25.85 -7.37
N SER A 61 -16.48 25.79 -6.56
CA SER A 61 -16.27 26.60 -5.33
C SER A 61 -15.35 27.79 -5.53
#